data_AF-A0A376MQF0-F1
#
_entry.id   AF-A0A376MQF0-F1
#
_cell.length_a   1.000
_cell.length_b   1.000
_cell.length_c   1.000
_cell.angle_alpha   90.00
_cell.angle_beta   90.00
_cell.angle_gamma   90.00
#
_symmetry.space_group_name_H-M   'P 1'
#
loop_
_entity.id
_entity.type
_entity.pdbx_description
1 polymer ?
#
loop_
_entity_poly.entity_id
_entity_poly.type
_entity_poly.pdbx_seq_one_letter_code
_entity_poly.pdbx_strand_id
1 'polypeptide(L)'
;MCELVDEMSCHLVLTTGGTGPARRDVTPDATLAVADREMPGFGEQMRQISLHFVPTAILSRQVGVIRKQALILNLPGQPSLLKRRWKV
;
A
#
# COMPACT_ATOMS: atom_id res chain seq x y z
N MET A 1 2.55 5.17 -11.19
CA MET A 1 1.68 3.97 -11.06
C MET A 1 1.01 3.67 -12.39
N CYS A 2 0.34 4.63 -13.02
CA CYS A 2 -0.24 4.46 -14.36
C CYS A 2 0.80 3.98 -15.39
N GLU A 3 1.91 4.70 -15.56
CA GLU A 3 3.01 4.29 -16.46
C GLU A 3 3.44 2.82 -16.26
N LEU A 4 3.69 2.42 -15.01
CA LEU A 4 4.09 1.04 -14.68
C LEU A 4 3.06 -0.01 -15.09
N VAL A 5 1.77 0.28 -14.92
CA VAL A 5 0.70 -0.67 -15.23
C VAL A 5 0.31 -0.62 -16.70
N ASP A 6 0.23 0.58 -17.27
CA ASP A 6 -0.38 0.83 -18.57
C ASP A 6 0.62 0.69 -19.72
N GLU A 7 1.87 1.09 -19.49
CA GLU A 7 2.91 1.11 -20.52
C GLU A 7 3.89 -0.04 -20.28
N MET A 8 4.32 -0.23 -19.03
CA MET A 8 5.29 -1.27 -18.67
C MET A 8 4.63 -2.63 -18.37
N SER A 9 3.30 -2.70 -18.39
CA SER A 9 2.52 -3.93 -18.18
C SER A 9 2.91 -4.70 -16.89
N CYS A 10 3.23 -3.98 -15.81
CA CYS A 10 3.53 -4.59 -14.52
C CYS A 10 2.28 -5.25 -13.93
N HIS A 11 2.37 -6.53 -13.56
CA HIS A 11 1.29 -7.26 -12.88
C HIS A 11 1.19 -6.94 -11.37
N LEU A 12 2.27 -6.45 -10.78
CA LEU A 12 2.35 -6.10 -9.36
C LEU A 12 3.17 -4.82 -9.21
N VAL A 13 2.62 -3.85 -8.48
CA VAL A 13 3.30 -2.62 -8.10
C VAL A 13 3.30 -2.51 -6.58
N LEU A 14 4.49 -2.44 -5.99
CA LEU A 14 4.67 -2.21 -4.56
C LEU A 14 5.22 -0.81 -4.36
N THR A 15 4.49 0.04 -3.65
CA THR A 15 4.98 1.35 -3.22
C THR A 15 5.48 1.26 -1.79
N THR A 16 6.42 2.10 -1.41
CA THR A 16 6.95 2.13 -0.03
C THR A 16 7.04 3.56 0.47
N GLY A 17 6.58 3.80 1.70
CA GLY A 17 6.54 5.12 2.31
C GLY A 17 5.32 5.97 1.90
N GLY A 18 5.19 7.16 2.50
CA GLY A 18 4.14 8.12 2.17
C GLY A 18 2.72 7.71 2.59
N THR A 19 2.58 6.79 3.55
CA THR A 19 1.28 6.26 4.03
C THR A 19 0.88 6.74 5.43
N GLY A 20 1.65 7.65 6.03
CA GLY A 20 1.36 8.19 7.36
C GLY A 20 0.25 9.25 7.37
N PRO A 21 0.02 9.90 8.53
CA PRO A 21 -0.99 10.94 8.68
C PRO A 21 -0.50 12.34 8.29
N ALA A 22 0.78 12.50 7.92
CA ALA A 22 1.32 13.83 7.60
C ALA A 22 0.73 14.34 6.28
N ARG A 23 0.58 15.67 6.13
CA ARG A 23 0.04 16.27 4.89
C ARG A 23 0.81 15.90 3.61
N ARG A 24 2.09 15.55 3.74
CA ARG A 24 2.94 15.10 2.62
C ARG A 24 2.73 13.64 2.23
N ASP A 25 2.08 12.85 3.08
CA ASP A 25 1.87 11.42 2.90
C ASP A 25 0.63 11.18 2.02
N VAL A 26 0.83 11.31 0.71
CA VAL A 26 -0.23 11.29 -0.32
C VAL A 26 -0.29 9.98 -1.12
N THR A 27 0.53 8.99 -0.75
CA THR A 27 0.63 7.73 -1.52
C THR A 27 -0.72 6.99 -1.60
N PRO A 28 -1.50 6.84 -0.52
CA PRO A 28 -2.82 6.23 -0.59
C PRO A 28 -3.80 6.99 -1.47
N ASP A 29 -3.81 8.32 -1.39
CA ASP A 29 -4.66 9.19 -2.20
C ASP A 29 -4.37 9.02 -3.69
N ALA A 30 -3.08 9.01 -4.05
CA ALA A 30 -2.64 8.78 -5.41
C ALA A 30 -2.97 7.36 -5.91
N THR A 31 -2.89 6.35 -5.04
CA THR A 31 -3.27 4.97 -5.37
C THR A 31 -4.77 4.83 -5.61
N LEU A 32 -5.61 5.43 -4.77
CA LEU A 32 -7.07 5.42 -4.93
C LEU A 32 -7.51 6.19 -6.18
N ALA A 33 -6.86 7.31 -6.50
CA ALA A 33 -7.19 8.12 -7.67
C ALA A 33 -7.00 7.40 -9.01
N VAL A 34 -6.19 6.32 -9.05
CA VAL A 34 -5.90 5.55 -10.27
C VAL A 34 -6.50 4.13 -10.24
N ALA A 35 -7.26 3.80 -9.19
CA ALA A 35 -7.83 2.49 -8.97
C ALA A 35 -9.08 2.27 -9.82
N ASP A 36 -9.20 1.09 -10.39
CA ASP A 36 -10.47 0.61 -10.98
C ASP A 36 -11.34 -0.09 -9.92
N ARG A 37 -10.69 -0.73 -8.94
CA ARG A 37 -11.34 -1.42 -7.82
C ARG A 37 -10.49 -1.38 -6.56
N GLU A 38 -11.11 -1.09 -5.43
CA GLU A 38 -10.48 -1.19 -4.12
C GLU A 38 -10.47 -2.63 -3.59
N MET A 39 -9.42 -2.97 -2.85
CA MET A 39 -9.26 -4.25 -2.14
C MET A 39 -9.10 -3.97 -0.64
N PRO A 40 -10.20 -3.63 0.07
CA PRO A 40 -10.14 -3.12 1.46
C PRO A 40 -9.46 -4.08 2.44
N GLY A 41 -9.62 -5.39 2.22
CA GLY A 41 -9.01 -6.43 3.05
C GLY A 41 -7.47 -6.33 3.16
N PHE A 42 -6.77 -5.80 2.15
CA PHE A 42 -5.33 -5.57 2.25
C PHE A 42 -5.01 -4.48 3.27
N GLY A 43 -5.69 -3.33 3.23
CA GLY A 43 -5.47 -2.25 4.19
C GLY A 43 -5.75 -2.69 5.63
N GLU A 44 -6.85 -3.41 5.81
CA GLU A 44 -7.28 -3.96 7.10
C GLU A 44 -6.26 -4.94 7.67
N GLN A 45 -5.92 -6.00 6.92
CA GLN A 45 -4.95 -7.00 7.35
C GLN A 45 -3.58 -6.36 7.56
N MET A 46 -3.20 -5.39 6.71
CA MET A 46 -1.93 -4.71 6.88
C MET A 46 -1.81 -3.93 8.19
N ARG A 47 -2.89 -3.26 8.60
CA ARG A 47 -2.93 -2.58 9.90
C ARG A 47 -3.01 -3.57 11.06
N GLN A 48 -3.83 -4.62 10.95
CA GLN A 48 -3.98 -5.65 11.99
C GLN A 48 -2.64 -6.34 12.29
N ILE A 49 -1.92 -6.79 11.27
CA ILE A 49 -0.59 -7.40 11.45
C ILE A 49 0.38 -6.39 12.04
N SER A 50 0.36 -5.14 11.58
CA SER A 50 1.26 -4.10 12.09
C SER A 50 0.98 -3.68 13.53
N LEU A 51 -0.26 -3.78 14.00
CA LEU A 51 -0.64 -3.49 15.39
C LEU A 51 0.08 -4.37 16.40
N HIS A 52 0.42 -5.60 16.04
CA HIS A 52 1.12 -6.55 16.92
C HIS A 52 2.54 -6.10 17.31
N PHE A 53 3.11 -5.09 16.65
CA PHE A 53 4.47 -4.65 16.99
C PHE A 53 4.65 -3.12 17.03
N VAL A 54 3.73 -2.33 16.49
CA VAL A 54 3.75 -0.86 16.65
C VAL A 54 2.32 -0.38 16.95
N PRO A 55 2.05 0.20 18.14
CA PRO A 55 0.71 0.67 18.50
C PRO A 55 0.18 1.75 17.54
N THR A 56 1.08 2.52 16.93
CA THR A 56 0.77 3.57 15.96
C THR A 56 0.41 3.05 14.57
N ALA A 57 0.36 1.72 14.36
CA ALA A 57 -0.02 1.13 13.07
C ALA A 57 -1.40 1.58 12.57
N ILE A 58 -2.31 1.94 13.48
CA ILE A 58 -3.64 2.47 13.14
C ILE A 58 -3.58 3.77 12.33
N LEU A 59 -2.48 4.53 12.42
CA LEU A 59 -2.30 5.79 11.70
C LEU A 59 -1.91 5.57 10.24
N SER A 60 -1.59 4.33 9.83
CA SER A 60 -1.25 4.02 8.46
C SER A 60 -2.49 4.02 7.58
N ARG A 61 -2.43 4.80 6.51
CA ARG A 61 -3.46 4.94 5.48
C ARG A 61 -3.25 4.00 4.29
N GLN A 62 -2.41 2.97 4.43
CA GLN A 62 -2.13 2.01 3.37
C GLN A 62 -3.40 1.35 2.80
N VAL A 63 -3.41 1.18 1.47
CA VAL A 63 -4.48 0.52 0.73
C VAL A 63 -3.92 -0.51 -0.26
N GLY A 64 -4.79 -1.41 -0.70
CA GLY A 64 -4.56 -2.25 -1.86
C GLY A 64 -5.65 -2.00 -2.90
N VAL A 65 -5.29 -1.94 -4.17
CA VAL A 65 -6.23 -1.69 -5.27
C VAL A 65 -5.85 -2.50 -6.50
N ILE A 66 -6.80 -2.65 -7.42
CA ILE A 66 -6.60 -3.18 -8.75
C ILE A 66 -6.69 -2.03 -9.75
N ARG A 67 -5.72 -1.98 -10.68
CA ARG A 67 -5.77 -1.20 -11.91
C ARG A 67 -5.57 -2.16 -13.08
N LYS A 68 -6.52 -2.21 -14.01
CA LYS A 68 -6.59 -3.22 -15.08
C LYS A 68 -6.48 -4.63 -14.51
N GLN A 69 -5.36 -5.31 -14.79
CA GLN A 69 -5.05 -6.67 -14.30
C GLN A 69 -3.92 -6.66 -13.26
N ALA A 70 -3.48 -5.49 -12.82
CA ALA A 70 -2.38 -5.32 -11.90
C ALA A 70 -2.84 -5.06 -10.46
N LEU A 71 -2.16 -5.69 -9.51
CA LEU A 71 -2.32 -5.40 -8.08
C LEU A 71 -1.36 -4.27 -7.66
N ILE A 72 -1.86 -3.26 -6.96
CA ILE A 72 -1.06 -2.19 -6.39
C ILE A 72 -1.20 -2.22 -4.86
N LEU A 73 -0.10 -2.30 -4.13
CA LEU A 73 -0.07 -2.30 -2.67
C LEU A 73 0.83 -1.19 -2.12
N ASN A 74 0.34 -0.46 -1.11
CA ASN A 74 1.17 0.49 -0.37
C ASN A 74 1.78 -0.19 0.86
N LEU A 75 3.10 -0.37 0.85
CA LEU A 75 3.84 -0.97 1.94
C LEU A 75 4.45 0.10 2.87
N PRO A 76 4.71 -0.25 4.14
CA PRO A 76 5.38 0.66 5.07
C PRO A 76 6.82 0.99 4.64
N GLY A 77 7.23 2.25 4.87
CA GLY A 77 8.53 2.77 4.46
C GLY A 77 9.76 2.16 5.15
N GLN A 78 9.60 1.56 6.34
CA GLN A 78 10.72 1.00 7.09
C GLN A 78 11.07 -0.42 6.61
N PRO A 79 12.30 -0.66 6.12
CA PRO A 79 12.72 -1.97 5.61
C PRO A 79 12.63 -3.10 6.64
N SER A 80 12.83 -2.76 7.93
CA SER A 80 12.68 -3.70 9.04
C SER A 80 11.26 -4.22 9.19
N LEU A 81 10.26 -3.41 8.84
CA LEU A 81 8.85 -3.78 8.90
C LEU A 81 8.46 -4.68 7.73
N LEU A 82 9.02 -4.46 6.53
CA LEU A 82 8.79 -5.33 5.37
C LEU A 82 9.27 -6.76 5.62
N LYS A 83 10.56 -6.91 5.94
CA LYS A 83 11.22 -8.23 6.00
C LYS A 83 10.72 -9.14 7.12
N ARG A 84 10.26 -8.58 8.24
CA ARG A 84 9.85 -9.36 9.42
C ARG A 84 8.35 -9.66 9.48
N ARG A 85 7.50 -8.83 8.85
CA ARG A 85 6.04 -8.86 9.08
C ARG A 85 5.24 -9.32 7.86
N TRP A 86 5.81 -9.20 6.66
CA TRP A 86 5.16 -9.52 5.39
C TRP A 86 5.92 -10.66 4.72
N LYS A 87 5.66 -11.90 5.17
CA LYS A 87 6.03 -13.08 4.38
C LYS A 87 4.95 -13.24 3.30
N VAL A 88 5.15 -12.55 2.19
CA VAL A 88 4.46 -12.85 0.93
C VAL A 88 5.26 -13.93 0.22
#